data_AF-A0A7X6UYG1-F1
#
_entry.id   AF-A0A7X6UYG1-F1
#
_cell.length_a   1.000
_cell.length_b   1.000
_cell.length_c   1.000
_cell.angle_alpha   90.00
_cell.angle_beta   90.00
_cell.angle_gamma   90.00
#
_symmetry.space_group_name_H-M   'P 1'
#
loop_
_entity.id
_entity.type
_entity.pdbx_description
1 polymer ?
#
loop_
_entity_poly.entity_id
_entity_poly.type
_entity_poly.pdbx_seq_one_letter_code
_entity_poly.pdbx_strand_id
1 'polypeptide(L)'
;MQTALGKDTVIKATVLPANATNKKLSWSSSDKNIAKVDKNGKIIVLNPGIATITATAANGAKAECEVKVLIDSVLLDQRDANIYEIVKIGEQYWMAENLRYLPQVDSAENSLIQPKYYVYNYTGTEIGAAKTTANYETYGALYNWLAALTACPAGWHLPTSAEWDILVESVGNEAATKLKATSVWPSGDKTDEFGFGALPGGRFDNGKFVTLLNNGHWWTSTTQNSSQADIKSMAWNHDYLSTVPSEKHKAYSLRCIAGEVDFTDF
;
A
#
# COMPACT_ATOMS: atom_id res chain seq x y z
N MET A 1 7.70 13.45 -12.33
CA MET A 1 7.90 13.87 -10.92
C MET A 1 6.69 13.51 -10.06
N GLN A 2 6.90 13.23 -8.78
CA GLN A 2 5.82 13.02 -7.81
C GLN A 2 5.70 14.21 -6.85
N THR A 3 4.49 14.55 -6.45
CA THR A 3 4.22 15.55 -5.41
C THR A 3 2.98 15.17 -4.62
N ALA A 4 2.86 15.76 -3.44
CA ALA A 4 1.74 15.52 -2.55
C ALA A 4 0.58 16.48 -2.80
N LEU A 5 -0.63 16.05 -2.49
CA LEU A 5 -1.81 16.90 -2.44
C LEU A 5 -1.56 18.06 -1.49
N GLY A 6 -1.75 19.29 -1.97
CA GLY A 6 -1.50 20.51 -1.21
C GLY A 6 -0.02 20.93 -1.10
N LYS A 7 0.92 20.14 -1.65
CA LYS A 7 2.34 20.51 -1.71
C LYS A 7 2.67 21.08 -3.08
N ASP A 8 2.64 22.41 -3.15
CA ASP A 8 3.10 23.16 -4.31
C ASP A 8 4.59 22.89 -4.58
N THR A 9 4.95 22.87 -5.85
CA THR A 9 6.33 22.60 -6.28
C THR A 9 6.70 23.47 -7.47
N VAL A 10 7.99 23.64 -7.75
CA VAL A 10 8.48 24.49 -8.84
C VAL A 10 9.35 23.66 -9.77
N ILE A 11 9.01 23.65 -11.05
CA ILE A 11 9.82 23.03 -12.09
C ILE A 11 10.60 24.10 -12.87
N LYS A 12 11.84 23.77 -13.20
CA LYS A 12 12.72 24.64 -14.00
C LYS A 12 12.88 24.03 -15.40
N ALA A 13 12.56 24.81 -16.43
CA ALA A 13 12.86 24.49 -17.81
C ALA A 13 13.95 25.42 -18.35
N THR A 14 14.90 24.88 -19.10
CA THR A 14 16.04 25.62 -19.66
C THR A 14 15.88 25.74 -21.17
N VAL A 15 15.98 26.95 -21.71
CA VAL A 15 15.94 27.20 -23.17
C VAL A 15 17.35 27.11 -23.74
N LEU A 16 17.53 26.27 -24.76
CA LEU A 16 18.78 26.13 -25.53
C LEU A 16 18.60 26.60 -26.99
N PRO A 17 19.65 27.14 -27.63
CA PRO A 17 20.97 27.42 -27.07
C PRO A 17 20.94 28.57 -26.04
N ALA A 18 21.91 28.60 -25.14
CA ALA A 18 21.91 29.54 -24.00
C ALA A 18 21.92 31.03 -24.42
N ASN A 19 22.33 31.34 -25.65
CA ASN A 19 22.32 32.68 -26.25
C ASN A 19 21.03 33.03 -27.01
N ALA A 20 19.99 32.20 -26.93
CA ALA A 20 18.71 32.48 -27.57
C ALA A 20 18.19 33.88 -27.17
N THR A 21 17.81 34.69 -28.16
CA THR A 21 17.31 36.05 -27.99
C THR A 21 15.93 36.08 -27.33
N ASN A 22 15.11 35.05 -27.54
CA ASN A 22 13.80 34.89 -26.90
C ASN A 22 13.77 33.65 -26.01
N LYS A 23 13.87 33.85 -24.69
CA LYS A 23 13.83 32.79 -23.67
C LYS A 23 12.46 32.65 -23.00
N LYS A 24 11.41 33.23 -23.59
CA LYS A 24 10.06 33.16 -23.04
C LYS A 24 9.53 31.73 -23.16
N LEU A 25 8.98 31.23 -22.05
CA LEU A 25 8.26 29.97 -21.97
C LEU A 25 6.77 30.23 -21.72
N SER A 26 5.92 29.39 -22.29
CA SER A 26 4.53 29.22 -21.88
C SER A 26 4.35 27.84 -21.26
N TRP A 27 3.43 27.74 -20.30
CA TRP A 27 3.17 26.53 -19.54
C TRP A 27 1.73 26.08 -19.70
N SER A 28 1.51 24.78 -19.76
CA SER A 28 0.17 24.17 -19.77
C SER A 28 0.12 22.90 -18.94
N SER A 29 -1.08 22.53 -18.50
CA SER A 29 -1.37 21.27 -17.83
C SER A 29 -2.40 20.49 -18.66
N SER A 30 -2.24 19.18 -18.77
CA SER A 30 -3.21 18.29 -19.41
C SER A 30 -4.54 18.19 -18.64
N ASP A 31 -4.49 18.32 -17.30
CA ASP A 31 -5.68 18.33 -16.44
C ASP A 31 -5.52 19.37 -15.31
N LYS A 32 -6.23 20.50 -15.48
CA LYS A 32 -6.23 21.63 -14.53
C LYS A 32 -7.03 21.37 -13.26
N ASN A 33 -7.79 20.28 -13.20
CA ASN A 33 -8.43 19.84 -11.97
C ASN A 33 -7.44 19.08 -11.09
N ILE A 34 -6.45 18.40 -11.67
CA ILE A 34 -5.41 17.66 -10.93
C ILE A 34 -4.26 18.60 -10.53
N ALA A 35 -3.66 19.29 -11.51
CA ALA A 35 -2.55 20.21 -11.27
C ALA A 35 -2.61 21.43 -12.20
N LYS A 36 -2.41 22.63 -11.65
CA LYS A 36 -2.26 23.88 -12.42
C LYS A 36 -0.79 24.30 -12.43
N VAL A 37 -0.36 24.99 -13.47
CA VAL A 37 0.99 25.57 -13.56
C VAL A 37 0.89 27.06 -13.86
N ASP A 38 1.64 27.88 -13.13
CA ASP A 38 1.69 29.32 -13.35
C ASP A 38 2.73 29.73 -14.40
N LYS A 39 2.83 31.03 -14.69
CA LYS A 39 3.77 31.57 -15.68
C LYS A 39 5.25 31.38 -15.33
N ASN A 40 5.57 31.07 -14.08
CA ASN A 40 6.92 30.89 -13.56
C ASN A 40 7.30 29.41 -13.40
N GLY A 41 6.41 28.47 -13.77
CA GLY A 41 6.63 27.03 -13.57
C GLY A 41 6.31 26.55 -12.15
N LYS A 42 5.58 27.34 -11.35
CA LYS A 42 5.03 26.87 -10.07
C LYS A 42 3.80 26.01 -10.34
N ILE A 43 3.85 24.76 -9.91
CA ILE A 43 2.75 23.81 -9.95
C ILE A 43 1.94 23.95 -8.66
N ILE A 44 0.64 24.23 -8.82
CA ILE A 44 -0.37 24.22 -7.76
C ILE A 44 -1.12 22.90 -7.85
N VAL A 45 -1.06 22.13 -6.78
CA VAL A 45 -1.59 20.77 -6.72
C VAL A 45 -2.99 20.79 -6.12
N LEU A 46 -3.99 20.28 -6.85
CA LEU A 46 -5.41 20.45 -6.50
C LEU A 46 -6.13 19.16 -6.18
N ASN A 47 -5.96 18.11 -7.00
CA ASN A 47 -6.61 16.83 -6.80
C ASN A 47 -5.62 15.68 -7.11
N PRO A 48 -5.84 14.49 -6.52
CA PRO A 48 -5.06 13.30 -6.85
C PRO A 48 -5.23 12.91 -8.32
N GLY A 49 -4.18 12.32 -8.89
CA GLY A 49 -4.19 11.85 -10.27
C GLY A 49 -2.89 12.18 -11.01
N ILE A 50 -2.92 12.01 -12.33
CA ILE A 50 -1.78 12.25 -13.20
C ILE A 50 -2.10 13.43 -14.12
N ALA A 51 -1.23 14.42 -14.15
CA ALA A 51 -1.29 15.54 -15.09
C ALA A 51 0.08 15.76 -15.71
N THR A 52 0.13 15.92 -17.03
CA THR A 52 1.36 16.27 -17.74
C THR A 52 1.47 17.78 -17.81
N ILE A 53 2.61 18.31 -17.34
CA ILE A 53 2.96 19.72 -17.44
C ILE A 53 3.90 19.92 -18.62
N THR A 54 3.54 20.83 -19.53
CA THR A 54 4.30 21.10 -20.76
C THR A 54 4.87 22.52 -20.72
N ALA A 55 6.18 22.66 -20.92
CA ALA A 55 6.84 23.93 -21.23
C ALA A 55 6.95 24.07 -22.75
N THR A 56 6.53 25.21 -23.30
CA THR A 56 6.65 25.52 -24.74
C THR A 56 7.48 26.78 -24.93
N ALA A 57 8.55 26.69 -25.72
CA ALA A 57 9.38 27.83 -26.11
C ALA A 57 8.70 28.66 -27.20
N ALA A 58 9.13 29.92 -27.36
CA ALA A 58 8.54 30.85 -28.33
C ALA A 58 8.58 30.37 -29.80
N ASN A 59 9.51 29.49 -30.14
CA ASN A 59 9.62 28.87 -31.47
C ASN A 59 8.79 27.58 -31.63
N GLY A 60 8.04 27.19 -30.59
CA GLY A 60 7.20 25.98 -30.59
C GLY A 60 7.87 24.71 -30.05
N ALA A 61 9.17 24.75 -29.70
CA ALA A 61 9.83 23.59 -29.07
C ALA A 61 9.22 23.28 -27.70
N LYS A 62 9.08 21.99 -27.35
CA LYS A 62 8.39 21.55 -26.13
C LYS A 62 9.27 20.66 -25.25
N ALA A 63 9.03 20.72 -23.95
CA ALA A 63 9.49 19.76 -22.96
C ALA A 63 8.32 19.39 -22.04
N GLU A 64 8.24 18.13 -21.61
CA GLU A 64 7.13 17.60 -20.84
C GLU A 64 7.63 16.98 -19.53
N CYS A 65 6.83 17.11 -18.48
CA CYS A 65 7.04 16.46 -17.20
C CYS A 65 5.71 15.89 -16.71
N GLU A 66 5.63 14.58 -16.51
CA GLU A 66 4.49 13.96 -15.86
C GLU A 66 4.48 14.29 -14.37
N VAL A 67 3.37 14.78 -13.84
CA VAL A 67 3.17 15.07 -12.42
C VAL A 67 2.16 14.09 -11.86
N LYS A 68 2.63 13.21 -10.98
CA LYS A 68 1.77 12.31 -10.20
C LYS A 68 1.49 12.94 -8.84
N VAL A 69 0.23 13.30 -8.62
CA VAL A 69 -0.25 13.85 -7.35
C VAL A 69 -0.75 12.71 -6.49
N LEU A 70 -0.04 12.45 -5.40
CA LEU A 70 -0.42 11.48 -4.38
C LEU A 70 -1.13 12.21 -3.23
N ILE A 71 -2.08 11.57 -2.56
CA ILE A 71 -2.49 12.04 -1.24
C ILE A 71 -1.40 11.56 -0.28
N ASP A 72 -0.73 12.47 0.44
CA ASP A 72 0.46 12.16 1.25
C ASP A 72 0.26 11.04 2.28
N SER A 73 -1.00 10.72 2.61
CA SER A 73 -1.36 9.70 3.57
C SER A 73 -2.42 8.72 3.07
N VAL A 74 -2.84 8.75 1.79
CA VAL A 74 -3.76 7.70 1.27
C VAL A 74 -3.47 7.28 -0.17
N LEU A 75 -3.75 6.01 -0.47
CA LEU A 75 -3.75 5.39 -1.79
C LEU A 75 -5.19 5.11 -2.23
N LEU A 76 -5.59 5.61 -3.40
CA LEU A 76 -6.79 5.12 -4.09
C LEU A 76 -6.42 3.94 -5.00
N ASP A 77 -6.90 2.74 -4.66
CA ASP A 77 -6.79 1.55 -5.50
C ASP A 77 -7.84 1.62 -6.64
N GLN A 78 -7.36 1.89 -7.85
CA GLN A 78 -8.22 2.05 -9.03
C GLN A 78 -8.98 0.78 -9.41
N ARG A 79 -8.56 -0.39 -8.91
CA ARG A 79 -9.17 -1.68 -9.27
C ARG A 79 -10.53 -1.89 -8.61
N ASP A 80 -10.73 -1.30 -7.43
CA ASP A 80 -11.93 -1.51 -6.62
C ASP A 80 -12.42 -0.27 -5.85
N ALA A 81 -11.80 0.88 -6.09
CA ALA A 81 -12.05 2.17 -5.44
C ALA A 81 -11.85 2.16 -3.91
N ASN A 82 -11.14 1.16 -3.36
CA ASN A 82 -10.73 1.22 -1.96
C ASN A 82 -9.71 2.35 -1.77
N ILE A 83 -9.87 3.08 -0.68
CA ILE A 83 -8.89 4.05 -0.20
C ILE A 83 -8.17 3.41 0.98
N TYR A 84 -6.83 3.43 0.95
CA TYR A 84 -5.98 2.91 2.01
C TYR A 84 -5.15 4.05 2.59
N GLU A 85 -5.12 4.18 3.90
CA GLU A 85 -4.16 5.05 4.56
C GLU A 85 -2.73 4.53 4.38
N ILE A 86 -1.77 5.45 4.34
CA ILE A 86 -0.33 5.18 4.19
C ILE A 86 0.41 5.84 5.35
N VAL A 87 1.37 5.13 5.91
CA VAL A 87 2.32 5.66 6.90
C VAL A 87 3.75 5.49 6.42
N LYS A 88 4.59 6.48 6.73
CA LYS A 88 6.04 6.38 6.55
C LYS A 88 6.68 5.93 7.86
N ILE A 89 7.40 4.82 7.84
CA ILE A 89 8.13 4.28 8.99
C ILE A 89 9.57 4.03 8.57
N GLY A 90 10.51 4.74 9.19
CA GLY A 90 11.85 4.90 8.65
C GLY A 90 11.80 5.50 7.24
N GLU A 91 12.38 4.80 6.26
CA GLU A 91 12.34 5.18 4.85
C GLU A 91 11.29 4.43 4.02
N GLN A 92 10.52 3.54 4.65
CA GLN A 92 9.50 2.72 3.97
C GLN A 92 8.11 3.33 4.08
N TYR A 93 7.32 3.20 3.00
CA TYR A 93 5.91 3.57 2.97
C TYR A 93 5.04 2.33 3.00
N TRP A 94 4.23 2.21 4.05
CA TRP A 94 3.38 1.06 4.33
C TRP A 94 1.92 1.44 4.24
N MET A 95 1.07 0.55 3.72
CA MET A 95 -0.37 0.66 4.00
C MET A 95 -0.57 0.60 5.51
N ALA A 96 -1.42 1.48 6.05
CA ALA A 96 -1.76 1.61 7.47
C ALA A 96 -2.91 0.68 7.91
N GLU A 97 -3.46 -0.08 6.98
CA GLU A 97 -4.53 -1.06 7.20
C GLU A 97 -4.31 -2.32 6.36
N ASN A 98 -5.03 -3.39 6.69
CA ASN A 98 -4.98 -4.62 5.93
C ASN A 98 -5.63 -4.42 4.54
N LEU A 99 -5.06 -5.04 3.52
CA LEU A 99 -5.63 -4.98 2.17
C LEU A 99 -7.07 -5.52 2.13
N ARG A 100 -7.94 -4.80 1.40
CA ARG A 100 -9.36 -5.11 1.20
C ARG A 100 -9.71 -5.54 -0.23
N TYR A 101 -8.72 -5.61 -1.12
CA TYR A 101 -8.90 -6.02 -2.50
C TYR A 101 -9.53 -7.42 -2.59
N LEU A 102 -10.77 -7.49 -3.07
CA LEU A 102 -11.59 -8.69 -3.05
C LEU A 102 -12.24 -8.95 -4.42
N PRO A 103 -11.49 -9.49 -5.39
CA PRO A 103 -11.99 -9.78 -6.74
C PRO A 103 -12.89 -11.03 -6.79
N GLN A 104 -12.81 -11.90 -5.79
CA GLN A 104 -13.68 -13.05 -5.55
C GLN A 104 -13.68 -13.38 -4.05
N VAL A 105 -14.56 -14.26 -3.60
CA VAL A 105 -14.57 -14.78 -2.22
C VAL A 105 -14.94 -16.26 -2.22
N ASP A 106 -14.17 -17.04 -1.46
CA ASP A 106 -14.23 -18.50 -1.40
C ASP A 106 -14.78 -18.97 -0.04
N SER A 107 -15.53 -20.07 -0.04
CA SER A 107 -16.36 -20.46 1.12
C SER A 107 -15.78 -21.53 2.04
N ALA A 108 -14.85 -22.39 1.57
CA ALA A 108 -14.30 -23.46 2.41
C ALA A 108 -13.02 -24.16 1.89
N GLU A 109 -12.62 -23.95 0.64
CA GLU A 109 -11.55 -24.73 0.02
C GLU A 109 -10.21 -23.99 0.04
N ASN A 110 -9.17 -24.64 0.56
CA ASN A 110 -7.79 -24.20 0.39
C ASN A 110 -7.25 -24.64 -0.97
N SER A 111 -6.26 -23.91 -1.50
CA SER A 111 -5.59 -24.29 -2.74
C SER A 111 -4.12 -23.86 -2.73
N LEU A 112 -3.26 -24.71 -3.31
CA LEU A 112 -1.87 -24.40 -3.63
C LEU A 112 -1.67 -23.89 -5.07
N ILE A 113 -2.67 -24.10 -5.93
CA ILE A 113 -2.55 -23.92 -7.39
C ILE A 113 -3.52 -22.87 -7.94
N GLN A 114 -4.46 -22.39 -7.12
CA GLN A 114 -5.40 -21.34 -7.48
C GLN A 114 -5.35 -20.23 -6.43
N PRO A 115 -5.43 -18.95 -6.84
CA PRO A 115 -5.57 -17.86 -5.89
C PRO A 115 -6.92 -17.96 -5.18
N LYS A 116 -6.92 -17.81 -3.86
CA LYS A 116 -8.10 -17.92 -3.00
C LYS A 116 -8.18 -16.74 -2.03
N TYR A 117 -9.40 -16.26 -1.82
CA TYR A 117 -9.70 -15.04 -1.08
C TYR A 117 -10.82 -15.31 -0.09
N TYR A 118 -10.67 -14.85 1.15
CA TYR A 118 -11.64 -15.12 2.21
C TYR A 118 -11.93 -13.85 2.99
N VAL A 119 -13.12 -13.82 3.59
CA VAL A 119 -13.50 -12.84 4.61
C VAL A 119 -13.79 -13.62 5.88
N TYR A 120 -13.23 -13.18 7.01
CA TYR A 120 -13.32 -13.94 8.25
C TYR A 120 -14.78 -14.22 8.64
N ASN A 121 -15.10 -15.48 8.94
CA ASN A 121 -16.47 -15.99 9.23
C ASN A 121 -17.50 -15.80 8.11
N TYR A 122 -17.10 -15.47 6.88
CA TYR A 122 -17.98 -15.48 5.73
C TYR A 122 -17.81 -16.78 4.93
N THR A 123 -18.90 -17.51 4.74
CA THR A 123 -18.90 -18.81 4.04
C THR A 123 -19.66 -18.76 2.71
N GLY A 124 -20.04 -17.57 2.25
CA GLY A 124 -20.68 -17.39 0.94
C GLY A 124 -19.66 -17.19 -0.18
N THR A 125 -20.16 -17.01 -1.40
CA THR A 125 -19.35 -16.69 -2.60
C THR A 125 -19.67 -15.32 -3.20
N GLU A 126 -20.66 -14.62 -2.65
CA GLU A 126 -21.09 -13.30 -3.15
C GLU A 126 -20.21 -12.18 -2.60
N ILE A 127 -19.51 -11.46 -3.48
CA ILE A 127 -18.58 -10.37 -3.10
C ILE A 127 -19.33 -9.24 -2.38
N GLY A 128 -20.48 -8.83 -2.92
CA GLY A 128 -21.28 -7.74 -2.35
C GLY A 128 -21.68 -8.03 -0.90
N ALA A 129 -22.12 -9.25 -0.62
CA ALA A 129 -22.50 -9.67 0.73
C ALA A 129 -21.28 -9.85 1.66
N ALA A 130 -20.13 -10.30 1.15
CA ALA A 130 -18.90 -10.36 1.94
C ALA A 130 -18.44 -8.97 2.39
N LYS A 131 -18.53 -7.98 1.48
CA LYS A 131 -18.10 -6.59 1.72
C LYS A 131 -18.96 -5.84 2.75
N THR A 132 -20.18 -6.29 3.02
CA THR A 132 -21.05 -5.69 4.06
C THR A 132 -20.83 -6.30 5.45
N THR A 133 -19.96 -7.31 5.59
CA THR A 133 -19.68 -7.91 6.89
C THR A 133 -18.78 -7.03 7.74
N ALA A 134 -19.02 -6.98 9.05
CA ALA A 134 -18.18 -6.25 10.00
C ALA A 134 -16.71 -6.71 9.99
N ASN A 135 -16.48 -8.00 9.72
CA ASN A 135 -15.13 -8.54 9.62
C ASN A 135 -14.38 -8.04 8.38
N TYR A 136 -15.05 -7.89 7.24
CA TYR A 136 -14.44 -7.28 6.06
C TYR A 136 -14.10 -5.81 6.31
N GLU A 137 -15.04 -5.06 6.89
CA GLU A 137 -14.84 -3.64 7.21
C GLU A 137 -13.66 -3.44 8.17
N THR A 138 -13.56 -4.29 9.20
CA THR A 138 -12.53 -4.17 10.24
C THR A 138 -11.19 -4.75 9.80
N TYR A 139 -11.16 -6.00 9.34
CA TYR A 139 -9.91 -6.78 9.17
C TYR A 139 -9.47 -6.94 7.72
N GLY A 140 -10.32 -6.54 6.78
CA GLY A 140 -10.13 -6.73 5.35
C GLY A 140 -10.26 -8.18 4.91
N ALA A 141 -9.51 -8.54 3.89
CA ALA A 141 -9.54 -9.88 3.30
C ALA A 141 -8.33 -10.72 3.73
N LEU A 142 -8.49 -12.04 3.60
CA LEU A 142 -7.44 -13.03 3.79
C LEU A 142 -7.13 -13.68 2.44
N TYR A 143 -5.85 -13.89 2.16
CA TYR A 143 -5.36 -14.32 0.86
C TYR A 143 -4.51 -15.56 1.04
N ASN A 144 -4.72 -16.60 0.23
CA ASN A 144 -3.68 -17.62 0.13
C ASN A 144 -2.41 -17.04 -0.51
N TRP A 145 -1.29 -17.74 -0.41
CA TRP A 145 -0.02 -17.15 -0.84
C TRP A 145 -0.01 -16.82 -2.35
N LEU A 146 -0.66 -17.65 -3.17
CA LEU A 146 -0.76 -17.40 -4.62
C LEU A 146 -1.58 -16.14 -4.95
N ALA A 147 -2.67 -15.88 -4.20
CA ALA A 147 -3.41 -14.62 -4.32
C ALA A 147 -2.58 -13.43 -3.78
N ALA A 148 -1.83 -13.63 -2.70
CA ALA A 148 -1.02 -12.59 -2.07
C ALA A 148 0.01 -11.96 -3.02
N LEU A 149 0.63 -12.78 -3.89
CA LEU A 149 1.65 -12.33 -4.84
C LEU A 149 1.15 -11.30 -5.86
N THR A 150 -0.16 -11.22 -6.11
CA THR A 150 -0.75 -10.33 -7.13
C THR A 150 -1.78 -9.38 -6.56
N ALA A 151 -2.05 -9.44 -5.25
CA ALA A 151 -3.11 -8.67 -4.62
C ALA A 151 -2.76 -7.18 -4.47
N CYS A 152 -1.49 -6.82 -4.23
CA CYS A 152 -1.08 -5.43 -4.08
C CYS A 152 -1.25 -4.63 -5.40
N PRO A 153 -1.68 -3.34 -5.34
CA PRO A 153 -1.89 -2.51 -6.53
C PRO A 153 -0.57 -2.12 -7.20
N ALA A 154 -0.64 -1.61 -8.43
CA ALA A 154 0.55 -1.16 -9.16
C ALA A 154 1.34 -0.10 -8.38
N GLY A 155 2.67 -0.24 -8.36
CA GLY A 155 3.57 0.59 -7.53
C GLY A 155 3.66 0.15 -6.07
N TRP A 156 2.92 -0.88 -5.68
CA TRP A 156 2.96 -1.52 -4.37
C TRP A 156 3.20 -3.01 -4.54
N HIS A 157 3.74 -3.65 -3.52
CA HIS A 157 4.04 -5.07 -3.59
C HIS A 157 3.88 -5.76 -2.24
N LEU A 158 3.84 -7.10 -2.31
CA LEU A 158 3.87 -7.94 -1.13
C LEU A 158 5.27 -7.87 -0.50
N PRO A 159 5.42 -7.34 0.72
CA PRO A 159 6.72 -7.15 1.35
C PRO A 159 7.49 -8.47 1.50
N THR A 160 8.80 -8.39 1.36
CA THR A 160 9.74 -9.46 1.72
C THR A 160 9.95 -9.53 3.23
N SER A 161 10.50 -10.64 3.73
CA SER A 161 10.94 -10.73 5.13
C SER A 161 11.96 -9.65 5.48
N ALA A 162 12.86 -9.30 4.55
CA ALA A 162 13.87 -8.25 4.75
C ALA A 162 13.26 -6.85 4.90
N GLU A 163 12.23 -6.51 4.11
CA GLU A 163 11.55 -5.22 4.26
C GLU A 163 10.81 -5.11 5.59
N TRP A 164 10.21 -6.19 6.07
CA TRP A 164 9.66 -6.23 7.42
C TRP A 164 10.73 -6.11 8.50
N ASP A 165 11.95 -6.62 8.28
CA ASP A 165 13.05 -6.47 9.23
C ASP A 165 13.50 -5.01 9.32
N ILE A 166 13.55 -4.29 8.18
CA ILE A 166 13.79 -2.83 8.14
C ILE A 166 12.70 -2.07 8.92
N LEU A 167 11.43 -2.46 8.78
CA LEU A 167 10.34 -1.87 9.55
C LEU A 167 10.58 -2.04 11.05
N VAL A 168 10.89 -3.27 11.49
CA VAL A 168 11.12 -3.58 12.90
C VAL A 168 12.33 -2.82 13.45
N GLU A 169 13.42 -2.73 12.68
CA GLU A 169 14.60 -1.94 13.04
C GLU A 169 14.27 -0.45 13.19
N SER A 170 13.47 0.10 12.28
CA SER A 170 13.04 1.51 12.31
C SER A 170 12.16 1.83 13.52
N VAL A 171 11.40 0.86 14.01
CA VAL A 171 10.53 0.99 15.20
C VAL A 171 11.31 0.81 16.50
N GLY A 172 12.31 -0.08 16.49
CA GLY A 172 13.17 -0.39 17.64
C GLY A 172 12.56 -1.40 18.62
N ASN A 173 12.84 -1.23 19.91
CA ASN A 173 12.35 -2.11 20.96
C ASN A 173 10.81 -2.15 21.01
N GLU A 174 10.25 -3.27 21.47
CA GLU A 174 8.80 -3.43 21.68
C GLU A 174 7.97 -3.13 20.41
N ALA A 175 8.51 -3.51 19.24
CA ALA A 175 7.94 -3.15 17.95
C ALA A 175 6.47 -3.57 17.79
N ALA A 176 6.04 -4.71 18.34
CA ALA A 176 4.63 -5.08 18.26
C ALA A 176 3.75 -4.17 19.11
N THR A 177 4.18 -3.77 20.31
CA THR A 177 3.45 -2.80 21.14
C THR A 177 3.22 -1.49 20.39
N LYS A 178 4.25 -1.02 19.69
CA LYS A 178 4.23 0.26 18.96
C LYS A 178 3.50 0.21 17.62
N LEU A 179 3.35 -0.97 17.01
CA LEU A 179 2.69 -1.15 15.71
C LEU A 179 1.25 -1.66 15.81
N LYS A 180 0.85 -2.27 16.93
CA LYS A 180 -0.52 -2.75 17.13
C LYS A 180 -1.50 -1.60 17.20
N ALA A 181 -2.62 -1.75 16.49
CA ALA A 181 -3.76 -0.86 16.64
C ALA A 181 -4.19 -0.78 18.11
N THR A 182 -4.61 0.40 18.57
CA THR A 182 -5.04 0.63 19.96
C THR A 182 -6.43 0.05 20.25
N SER A 183 -7.20 -0.23 19.20
CA SER A 183 -8.51 -0.89 19.26
C SER A 183 -8.39 -2.39 19.00
N VAL A 184 -9.47 -3.15 19.26
CA VAL A 184 -9.70 -4.57 18.97
C VAL A 184 -8.80 -5.64 19.63
N TRP A 185 -7.54 -5.37 19.97
CA TRP A 185 -6.72 -6.35 20.72
C TRP A 185 -7.26 -6.53 22.15
N PRO A 186 -7.38 -7.78 22.65
CA PRO A 186 -8.10 -8.10 23.88
C PRO A 186 -7.44 -7.54 25.14
N SER A 187 -6.11 -7.49 25.18
CA SER A 187 -5.34 -6.88 26.27
C SER A 187 -3.88 -6.66 25.83
N GLY A 188 -3.01 -6.19 26.72
CA GLY A 188 -1.63 -5.84 26.43
C GLY A 188 -1.44 -4.38 26.03
N ASP A 189 -0.19 -3.93 26.14
CA ASP A 189 0.21 -2.60 25.72
C ASP A 189 0.16 -2.49 24.19
N LYS A 190 -0.44 -1.40 23.73
CA LYS A 190 -0.67 -1.08 22.32
C LYS A 190 -0.75 0.43 22.21
N THR A 191 0.17 1.01 21.46
CA THR A 191 0.27 2.47 21.38
C THR A 191 0.00 3.00 19.98
N ASP A 192 0.21 2.16 18.95
CA ASP A 192 0.12 2.54 17.55
C ASP A 192 0.91 3.82 17.23
N GLU A 193 2.08 3.98 17.83
CA GLU A 193 2.92 5.19 17.77
C GLU A 193 3.26 5.64 16.34
N PHE A 194 3.25 4.70 15.40
CA PHE A 194 3.61 4.91 14.00
C PHE A 194 2.40 4.96 13.07
N GLY A 195 1.17 4.81 13.59
CA GLY A 195 -0.05 4.71 12.79
C GLY A 195 -0.08 3.47 11.89
N PHE A 196 0.69 2.44 12.22
CA PHE A 196 0.69 1.21 11.44
C PHE A 196 -0.60 0.44 11.67
N GLY A 197 -1.24 0.47 12.82
CA GLY A 197 -2.57 -0.11 13.01
C GLY A 197 -2.64 -1.63 12.79
N ALA A 198 -1.64 -2.41 13.21
CA ALA A 198 -1.65 -3.86 13.04
C ALA A 198 -2.87 -4.48 13.76
N LEU A 199 -3.70 -5.24 13.02
CA LEU A 199 -4.94 -5.83 13.53
C LEU A 199 -4.82 -7.34 13.76
N PRO A 200 -5.51 -7.89 14.77
CA PRO A 200 -5.56 -9.33 15.04
C PRO A 200 -6.59 -10.04 14.13
N GLY A 201 -6.38 -9.97 12.81
CA GLY A 201 -7.29 -10.49 11.79
C GLY A 201 -7.40 -12.02 11.72
N GLY A 202 -6.61 -12.75 12.51
CA GLY A 202 -6.59 -14.21 12.50
C GLY A 202 -6.09 -14.78 11.17
N ARG A 203 -6.55 -15.99 10.84
CA ARG A 203 -6.22 -16.69 9.59
C ARG A 203 -7.32 -17.66 9.17
N PHE A 204 -7.23 -18.12 7.93
CA PHE A 204 -7.98 -19.27 7.45
C PHE A 204 -7.04 -20.46 7.22
N ASP A 205 -7.41 -21.62 7.77
CA ASP A 205 -6.63 -22.85 7.75
C ASP A 205 -7.56 -24.06 7.67
N ASN A 206 -7.47 -24.83 6.58
CA ASN A 206 -8.22 -26.08 6.36
C ASN A 206 -9.72 -25.96 6.65
N GLY A 207 -10.39 -25.01 5.98
CA GLY A 207 -11.83 -24.78 6.12
C GLY A 207 -12.25 -24.04 7.40
N LYS A 208 -11.31 -23.59 8.22
CA LYS A 208 -11.62 -22.94 9.51
C LYS A 208 -10.95 -21.58 9.63
N PHE A 209 -11.71 -20.63 10.13
CA PHE A 209 -11.20 -19.35 10.61
C PHE A 209 -10.77 -19.49 12.07
N VAL A 210 -9.53 -19.10 12.37
CA VAL A 210 -8.96 -19.26 13.72
C VAL A 210 -8.17 -18.02 14.13
N THR A 211 -7.96 -17.88 15.44
CA THR A 211 -7.07 -16.89 16.07
C THR A 211 -7.43 -15.41 15.89
N LEU A 212 -8.64 -15.08 15.40
CA LEU A 212 -9.14 -13.69 15.46
C LEU A 212 -9.04 -13.15 16.89
N LEU A 213 -8.70 -11.87 17.02
CA LEU A 213 -8.43 -11.17 18.28
C LEU A 213 -7.16 -11.63 19.01
N ASN A 214 -6.67 -12.85 18.78
CA ASN A 214 -5.48 -13.37 19.45
C ASN A 214 -4.19 -13.12 18.64
N ASN A 215 -4.28 -13.18 17.30
CA ASN A 215 -3.13 -13.07 16.43
C ASN A 215 -3.44 -12.24 15.17
N GLY A 216 -2.46 -11.43 14.79
CA GLY A 216 -2.37 -10.83 13.47
C GLY A 216 -1.29 -11.54 12.67
N HIS A 217 -1.59 -11.88 11.42
CA HIS A 217 -0.70 -12.61 10.54
C HIS A 217 -0.68 -11.95 9.16
N TRP A 218 0.51 -11.74 8.61
CA TRP A 218 0.70 -11.12 7.31
C TRP A 218 1.65 -11.93 6.45
N TRP A 219 1.27 -12.19 5.20
CA TRP A 219 2.18 -12.83 4.25
C TRP A 219 3.39 -11.96 3.94
N THR A 220 4.51 -12.63 3.66
CA THR A 220 5.62 -12.06 2.91
C THR A 220 5.75 -12.73 1.54
N SER A 221 6.50 -12.11 0.63
CA SER A 221 6.89 -12.70 -0.65
C SER A 221 8.08 -13.67 -0.52
N THR A 222 8.72 -13.77 0.64
CA THR A 222 9.88 -14.63 0.88
C THR A 222 9.47 -16.09 0.96
N THR A 223 10.02 -16.90 0.05
CA THR A 223 9.77 -18.35 0.01
C THR A 223 10.80 -19.12 0.83
N GLN A 224 10.34 -20.20 1.47
CA GLN A 224 11.22 -21.13 2.20
C GLN A 224 11.46 -22.40 1.38
N ASN A 225 10.40 -22.92 0.76
CA ASN A 225 10.45 -24.08 -0.13
C ASN A 225 9.23 -24.07 -1.07
N SER A 226 8.98 -25.20 -1.73
CA SER A 226 7.87 -25.35 -2.67
C SER A 226 6.50 -25.16 -2.00
N SER A 227 6.30 -25.62 -0.76
CA SER A 227 5.00 -25.54 -0.05
C SER A 227 4.90 -24.42 0.97
N GLN A 228 6.03 -23.83 1.40
CA GLN A 228 6.06 -22.84 2.49
C GLN A 228 6.64 -21.48 2.07
N ALA A 229 6.10 -20.43 2.67
CA ALA A 229 6.60 -19.06 2.61
C ALA A 229 6.53 -18.43 4.01
N ASP A 230 7.26 -17.34 4.22
CA ASP A 230 7.27 -16.68 5.51
C ASP A 230 6.02 -15.83 5.73
N ILE A 231 5.53 -15.85 6.98
CA ILE A 231 4.59 -14.87 7.49
C ILE A 231 5.23 -14.07 8.62
N LYS A 232 4.76 -12.85 8.80
CA LYS A 232 4.95 -12.09 10.04
C LYS A 232 3.76 -12.32 10.95
N SER A 233 4.04 -12.50 12.24
CA SER A 233 3.05 -12.84 13.25
C SER A 233 3.20 -11.95 14.47
N MET A 234 2.09 -11.40 14.94
CA MET A 234 1.97 -10.71 16.21
C MET A 234 0.91 -11.42 17.07
N ALA A 235 1.22 -11.66 18.34
CA ALA A 235 0.28 -12.20 19.32
C ALA A 235 -0.14 -11.10 20.29
N TRP A 236 -1.36 -11.19 20.84
CA TRP A 236 -1.91 -10.17 21.74
C TRP A 236 -1.01 -9.85 22.93
N ASN A 237 -0.32 -10.85 23.47
CA ASN A 237 0.54 -10.76 24.66
C ASN A 237 2.05 -10.58 24.36
N HIS A 238 2.44 -10.39 23.10
CA HIS A 238 3.85 -10.19 22.74
C HIS A 238 4.12 -8.74 22.35
N ASP A 239 5.30 -8.25 22.68
CA ASP A 239 5.82 -6.92 22.30
C ASP A 239 6.74 -7.00 21.06
N TYR A 240 6.95 -8.18 20.48
CA TYR A 240 7.79 -8.41 19.30
C TYR A 240 7.03 -9.07 18.14
N LEU A 241 7.57 -8.91 16.93
CA LEU A 241 7.09 -9.59 15.72
C LEU A 241 7.91 -10.87 15.51
N SER A 242 7.25 -11.95 15.13
CA SER A 242 7.93 -13.20 14.74
C SER A 242 7.83 -13.42 13.24
N THR A 243 8.92 -13.83 12.60
CA THR A 243 8.90 -14.44 11.26
C THR A 243 8.79 -15.94 11.41
N VAL A 244 7.77 -16.55 10.82
CA VAL A 244 7.58 -18.02 10.86
C VAL A 244 7.20 -18.57 9.50
N PRO A 245 7.70 -19.76 9.11
CA PRO A 245 7.26 -20.42 7.89
C PRO A 245 5.81 -20.88 8.02
N SER A 246 5.04 -20.75 6.94
CA SER A 246 3.67 -21.24 6.84
C SER A 246 3.37 -21.88 5.48
N GLU A 247 2.47 -22.86 5.49
CA GLU A 247 1.97 -23.49 4.27
C GLU A 247 1.20 -22.50 3.39
N LYS A 248 1.56 -22.47 2.11
CA LYS A 248 1.04 -21.54 1.09
C LYS A 248 -0.46 -21.65 0.81
N HIS A 249 -1.08 -22.77 1.21
CA HIS A 249 -2.52 -22.99 1.04
C HIS A 249 -3.37 -22.29 2.10
N LYS A 250 -2.78 -21.87 3.23
CA LYS A 250 -3.45 -21.09 4.28
C LYS A 250 -3.66 -19.66 3.82
N ALA A 251 -4.58 -18.93 4.46
CA ALA A 251 -4.83 -17.54 4.12
C ALA A 251 -4.62 -16.58 5.28
N TYR A 252 -3.94 -15.47 5.00
CA TYR A 252 -3.56 -14.44 5.95
C TYR A 252 -3.83 -13.05 5.38
N SER A 253 -3.83 -12.03 6.23
CA SER A 253 -3.95 -10.64 5.81
C SER A 253 -2.72 -10.19 5.04
N LEU A 254 -2.82 -9.07 4.32
CA LEU A 254 -1.69 -8.45 3.61
C LEU A 254 -1.50 -7.02 4.07
N ARG A 255 -0.23 -6.59 4.08
CA ARG A 255 0.20 -5.21 4.27
C ARG A 255 1.13 -4.87 3.12
N CYS A 256 0.62 -4.17 2.11
CA CYS A 256 1.46 -3.80 0.98
C CYS A 256 2.42 -2.68 1.38
N ILE A 257 3.61 -2.74 0.81
CA ILE A 257 4.63 -1.70 0.90
C ILE A 257 4.80 -1.07 -0.49
N ALA A 258 5.10 0.23 -0.54
CA ALA A 258 5.44 0.87 -1.80
C ALA A 258 6.71 0.20 -2.36
N GLY A 259 6.74 -0.08 -3.67
CA GLY A 259 7.96 -0.54 -4.33
C GLY A 259 9.09 0.48 -4.23
N GLU A 260 10.32 0.06 -4.58
CA GLU A 260 11.39 1.01 -4.84
C GLU A 260 10.86 2.05 -5.84
N VAL A 261 10.67 3.27 -5.36
CA VAL A 261 10.42 4.40 -6.22
C VAL A 261 11.78 4.65 -6.85
N ASP A 262 12.04 4.05 -8.01
CA ASP A 262 13.24 4.35 -8.76
C ASP A 262 13.17 5.83 -9.17
N PHE A 263 13.92 6.66 -8.46
CA PHE A 263 14.03 8.08 -8.73
C PHE A 263 15.01 8.37 -9.88
N THR A 264 15.51 7.34 -10.59
CA THR A 264 16.52 7.50 -11.64
C THR A 264 16.06 7.18 -13.07
N ASP A 265 14.88 6.57 -13.25
CA ASP A 265 14.34 6.31 -14.58
C ASP A 265 13.18 7.24 -14.95
N PHE A 266 13.45 8.56 -15.02
CA PHE A 266 12.81 9.54 -15.93
C PHE A 266 13.70 10.76 -16.16
#